data_AF-A0AAD5T2Q1-F1
#
_entry.id   AF-A0AAD5T2Q1-F1
#
_cell.length_a   1.000
_cell.length_b   1.000
_cell.length_c   1.000
_cell.angle_alpha   90.00
_cell.angle_beta   90.00
_cell.angle_gamma   90.00
#
_symmetry.space_group_name_H-M   'P 1'
#
loop_
_entity.id
_entity.type
_entity.pdbx_description
1 polymer ?
#
loop_
_entity_poly.entity_id
_entity_poly.type
_entity_poly.pdbx_seq_one_letter_code
_entity_poly.pdbx_strand_id
1 'polypeptide(L)'
;MTEKTLFTLSNFTLSDAEELTAMLQDPLIHKNTLVLPNPYTVSDAYWYINHVTELNKQFPYAERCPLQQCIRNEMGQVIGNVSILYEATGDDSNGKCGRLGYYLHKDYRGQGIVVRAVRQILSNAFSSDWPDIEWVEADIFAFNAASARVLEKAGLKLFSFRKMEVNQAQTLLIDRISTLAALLQHNQQQLSLLQDSSQSLKHQLQVARQQALEAEANGSSDAASRVAELQRETRILNQLTKQYEATIEVIMSKFRLQTDMIQKEKERMKREAEMELAEERAANEELRRENIQLQIQLQHSVHVVREALLAYEQDDISNEAATFAILHRDQ
;
A
#
# COMPACT_ATOMS: atom_id res chain seq x y z
N MET A 1 -22.48 -25.36 -6.84
CA MET A 1 -21.04 -25.17 -6.58
C MET A 1 -20.56 -24.09 -7.54
N THR A 2 -20.25 -22.90 -7.04
CA THR A 2 -19.71 -21.82 -7.88
C THR A 2 -18.29 -22.22 -8.31
N GLU A 3 -18.08 -22.25 -9.62
CA GLU A 3 -16.76 -22.48 -10.22
C GLU A 3 -15.78 -21.44 -9.66
N LYS A 4 -14.72 -21.92 -9.01
CA LYS A 4 -13.73 -21.03 -8.40
C LYS A 4 -12.83 -20.51 -9.52
N THR A 5 -12.88 -19.22 -9.81
CA THR A 5 -11.97 -18.54 -10.74
C THR A 5 -10.52 -18.94 -10.45
N LEU A 6 -9.78 -19.50 -11.41
CA LEU A 6 -8.40 -19.86 -11.15
C LEU A 6 -7.51 -18.61 -11.22
N PHE A 7 -6.44 -18.61 -10.44
CA PHE A 7 -5.42 -17.57 -10.46
C PHE A 7 -4.07 -18.21 -10.13
N THR A 8 -2.99 -17.52 -10.50
CA THR A 8 -1.63 -17.89 -10.12
C THR A 8 -0.91 -16.70 -9.50
N LEU A 9 0.10 -16.99 -8.68
CA LEU A 9 1.03 -15.97 -8.16
C LEU A 9 2.36 -16.11 -8.90
N SER A 10 2.92 -15.00 -9.36
CA SER A 10 4.20 -14.97 -10.07
C SER A 10 4.89 -13.61 -9.94
N ASN A 11 6.14 -13.53 -10.40
CA ASN A 11 6.86 -12.27 -10.43
C ASN A 11 6.30 -11.33 -11.51
N PHE A 12 6.44 -10.03 -11.27
CA PHE A 12 6.21 -9.04 -12.31
C PHE A 12 7.27 -9.15 -13.42
N THR A 13 6.86 -8.75 -14.61
CA THR A 13 7.67 -8.67 -15.83
C THR A 13 7.41 -7.33 -16.49
N LEU A 14 8.36 -6.82 -17.28
CA LEU A 14 8.20 -5.50 -17.93
C LEU A 14 7.01 -5.42 -18.89
N SER A 15 6.52 -6.55 -19.40
CA SER A 15 5.30 -6.60 -20.22
C SER A 15 4.02 -6.31 -19.43
N ASP A 16 4.06 -6.38 -18.09
CA ASP A 16 2.89 -6.13 -17.25
C ASP A 16 2.59 -4.64 -17.07
N ALA A 17 3.46 -3.74 -17.53
CA ALA A 17 3.39 -2.30 -17.23
C ALA A 17 2.06 -1.68 -17.69
N GLU A 18 1.64 -1.96 -18.92
CA GLU A 18 0.39 -1.44 -19.51
C GLU A 18 -0.85 -1.94 -18.75
N GLU A 19 -0.92 -3.25 -18.47
CA GLU A 19 -2.03 -3.86 -17.73
C GLU A 19 -2.12 -3.32 -16.29
N LEU A 20 -0.97 -3.18 -15.64
CA LEU A 20 -0.86 -2.61 -14.30
C LEU A 20 -1.33 -1.16 -14.26
N THR A 21 -0.90 -0.34 -15.23
CA THR A 21 -1.32 1.06 -15.35
C THR A 21 -2.82 1.18 -15.57
N ALA A 22 -3.40 0.36 -16.45
CA ALA A 22 -4.84 0.37 -16.71
C ALA A 22 -5.64 -0.01 -15.44
N MET A 23 -5.22 -1.06 -14.73
CA MET A 23 -5.84 -1.48 -13.48
C MET A 23 -5.78 -0.40 -12.39
N LEU A 24 -4.63 0.26 -12.27
CA LEU A 24 -4.39 1.28 -11.25
C LEU A 24 -5.02 2.64 -11.60
N GLN A 25 -5.86 2.74 -12.63
CA GLN A 25 -6.77 3.88 -12.79
C GLN A 25 -8.02 3.77 -11.90
N ASP A 26 -8.25 2.63 -11.24
CA ASP A 26 -9.43 2.43 -10.39
C ASP A 26 -9.39 3.35 -9.16
N PRO A 27 -10.34 4.30 -9.00
CA PRO A 27 -10.39 5.21 -7.87
C PRO A 27 -10.53 4.50 -6.51
N LEU A 28 -11.14 3.31 -6.49
CA LEU A 28 -11.30 2.54 -5.26
C LEU A 28 -9.99 1.93 -4.79
N ILE A 29 -9.05 1.64 -5.69
CA ILE A 29 -7.69 1.23 -5.30
C ILE A 29 -7.01 2.41 -4.61
N HIS A 30 -6.98 3.58 -5.26
CA HIS A 30 -6.39 4.81 -4.71
C HIS A 30 -6.97 5.19 -3.35
N LYS A 31 -8.31 5.12 -3.21
CA LYS A 31 -8.98 5.40 -1.93
C LYS A 31 -8.53 4.49 -0.79
N ASN A 32 -8.09 3.27 -1.10
CA ASN A 32 -7.75 2.24 -0.11
C ASN A 32 -6.23 2.00 0.02
N THR A 33 -5.40 2.78 -0.65
CA THR A 33 -3.94 2.67 -0.62
C THR A 33 -3.30 4.00 -0.23
N LEU A 34 -2.22 3.95 0.56
CA LEU A 34 -1.58 5.17 1.10
C LEU A 34 -0.59 5.85 0.14
N VAL A 35 0.05 5.10 -0.76
CA VAL A 35 1.30 5.56 -1.43
C VAL A 35 1.29 5.34 -2.95
N LEU A 36 0.12 5.22 -3.59
CA LEU A 36 0.05 5.10 -5.05
C LEU A 36 -0.02 6.49 -5.72
N PRO A 37 0.83 6.77 -6.73
CA PRO A 37 0.67 7.93 -7.60
C PRO A 37 -0.72 7.98 -8.24
N ASN A 38 -1.36 9.14 -8.25
CA ASN A 38 -2.67 9.35 -8.88
C ASN A 38 -2.65 10.63 -9.73
N PRO A 39 -2.78 10.54 -11.08
CA PRO A 39 -2.95 9.32 -11.87
C PRO A 39 -1.69 8.44 -11.86
N TYR A 40 -1.88 7.11 -11.92
CA TYR A 40 -0.77 6.17 -12.04
C TYR A 40 -0.34 6.07 -13.50
N THR A 41 0.94 6.26 -13.81
CA THR A 41 1.43 6.28 -15.20
C THR A 41 2.15 5.00 -15.60
N VAL A 42 2.39 4.81 -16.90
CA VAL A 42 3.20 3.69 -17.42
C VAL A 42 4.65 3.77 -16.92
N SER A 43 5.19 4.99 -16.77
CA SER A 43 6.51 5.21 -16.19
C SER A 43 6.58 4.74 -14.73
N ASP A 44 5.52 4.97 -13.95
CA ASP A 44 5.44 4.48 -12.56
C ASP A 44 5.40 2.95 -12.51
N ALA A 45 4.68 2.32 -13.44
CA ALA A 45 4.64 0.86 -13.58
C ALA A 45 6.03 0.28 -13.89
N TYR A 46 6.73 0.84 -14.89
CA TYR A 46 8.09 0.40 -15.23
C TYR A 46 9.06 0.58 -14.07
N TRP A 47 8.98 1.71 -13.36
CA TRP A 47 9.81 1.95 -12.20
C TRP A 47 9.55 0.91 -11.11
N TYR A 48 8.27 0.66 -10.79
CA TYR A 48 7.87 -0.31 -9.78
C TYR A 48 8.34 -1.72 -10.14
N ILE A 49 8.07 -2.19 -11.36
CA ILE A 49 8.45 -3.54 -11.81
C ILE A 49 9.97 -3.72 -11.76
N ASN A 50 10.74 -2.74 -12.24
CA ASN A 50 12.20 -2.78 -12.15
C ASN A 50 12.67 -2.81 -10.70
N HIS A 51 12.09 -1.97 -9.83
CA HIS A 51 12.44 -1.92 -8.42
C HIS A 51 12.23 -3.27 -7.73
N VAL A 52 11.05 -3.88 -7.91
CA VAL A 52 10.75 -5.21 -7.35
C VAL A 52 11.68 -6.28 -7.93
N THR A 53 11.93 -6.25 -9.24
CA THR A 53 12.80 -7.22 -9.91
C THR A 53 14.24 -7.13 -9.38
N GLU A 54 14.74 -5.92 -9.16
CA GLU A 54 16.11 -5.69 -8.73
C GLU A 54 16.29 -6.03 -7.24
N LEU A 55 15.28 -5.76 -6.41
CA LEU A 55 15.25 -6.24 -5.03
C LEU A 55 15.28 -7.78 -4.97
N ASN A 56 14.48 -8.45 -5.80
CA ASN A 56 14.47 -9.90 -5.89
C ASN A 56 15.82 -10.48 -6.36
N LYS A 57 16.54 -9.79 -7.25
CA LYS A 57 17.88 -10.21 -7.73
C LYS A 57 18.98 -9.96 -6.70
N GLN A 58 18.94 -8.82 -6.02
CA GLN A 58 19.95 -8.46 -5.02
C GLN A 58 19.85 -9.35 -3.77
N PHE A 59 18.66 -9.84 -3.48
CA PHE A 59 18.36 -10.59 -2.27
C PHE A 59 17.59 -11.89 -2.58
N PRO A 60 18.19 -12.85 -3.32
CA PRO A 60 17.48 -14.05 -3.78
C PRO A 60 17.08 -15.02 -2.64
N TYR A 61 17.75 -14.91 -1.49
CA TYR A 61 17.49 -15.68 -0.25
C TYR A 61 17.82 -14.87 1.01
N ALA A 62 17.81 -13.53 0.92
CA ALA A 62 18.27 -12.72 2.05
C ALA A 62 17.16 -12.48 3.06
N GLU A 63 17.62 -12.28 4.30
CA GLU A 63 16.91 -11.99 5.55
C GLU A 63 15.81 -10.90 5.48
N ARG A 64 15.60 -10.24 4.32
CA ARG A 64 14.73 -9.06 4.12
C ARG A 64 14.14 -8.91 2.71
N CYS A 65 14.07 -9.97 1.89
CA CYS A 65 13.55 -9.84 0.53
C CYS A 65 12.01 -9.64 0.54
N PRO A 66 11.45 -8.60 -0.10
CA PRO A 66 10.00 -8.45 -0.12
C PRO A 66 9.34 -9.57 -0.93
N LEU A 67 8.47 -10.35 -0.29
CA LEU A 67 7.60 -11.28 -0.98
C LEU A 67 6.58 -10.47 -1.79
N GLN A 68 6.88 -10.15 -3.03
CA GLN A 68 6.00 -9.37 -3.92
C GLN A 68 5.60 -10.19 -5.13
N GLN A 69 4.31 -10.55 -5.20
CA GLN A 69 3.78 -11.36 -6.30
C GLN A 69 2.61 -10.64 -6.98
N CYS A 70 2.58 -10.72 -8.30
CA CYS A 70 1.40 -10.36 -9.07
C CYS A 70 0.40 -11.53 -9.03
N ILE A 71 -0.88 -11.18 -9.01
CA ILE A 71 -1.99 -12.13 -9.14
C ILE A 71 -2.33 -12.16 -10.62
N ARG A 72 -2.24 -13.33 -11.26
CA ARG A 72 -2.59 -13.52 -12.67
C ARG A 72 -3.88 -14.31 -12.83
N ASN A 73 -4.66 -13.97 -13.85
CA ASN A 73 -5.78 -14.80 -14.29
C ASN A 73 -5.28 -16.01 -15.12
N GLU A 74 -6.20 -16.85 -15.57
CA GLU A 74 -5.92 -18.03 -16.39
C GLU A 74 -5.26 -17.69 -17.74
N MET A 75 -5.47 -16.47 -18.25
CA MET A 75 -4.86 -15.97 -19.48
C MET A 75 -3.45 -15.40 -19.26
N GLY A 76 -2.95 -15.41 -18.02
CA GLY A 76 -1.64 -14.86 -17.66
C GLY A 76 -1.62 -13.34 -17.47
N GLN A 77 -2.78 -12.66 -17.50
CA GLN A 77 -2.86 -11.21 -17.34
C GLN A 77 -2.79 -10.81 -15.86
N VAL A 78 -2.15 -9.68 -15.56
CA VAL A 78 -2.06 -9.16 -14.19
C VAL A 78 -3.38 -8.57 -13.77
N ILE A 79 -3.98 -9.15 -12.73
CA ILE A 79 -5.27 -8.75 -12.17
C ILE A 79 -5.15 -8.25 -10.73
N GLY A 80 -3.94 -8.13 -10.19
CA GLY A 80 -3.73 -7.63 -8.84
C GLY A 80 -2.33 -7.88 -8.33
N ASN A 81 -2.16 -7.58 -7.04
CA ASN A 81 -0.92 -7.79 -6.32
C ASN A 81 -1.25 -8.30 -4.92
N VAL A 82 -0.35 -9.14 -4.42
CA VAL A 82 -0.27 -9.48 -3.02
C VAL A 82 1.20 -9.43 -2.62
N SER A 83 1.49 -8.77 -1.51
CA SER A 83 2.86 -8.63 -1.05
C SER A 83 3.01 -8.64 0.45
N ILE A 84 4.13 -9.14 0.94
CA ILE A 84 4.62 -8.96 2.30
C ILE A 84 5.94 -8.20 2.21
N LEU A 85 5.97 -6.99 2.75
CA LEU A 85 7.14 -6.13 2.76
C LEU A 85 7.75 -6.12 4.16
N TYR A 86 9.07 -6.29 4.25
CA TYR A 86 9.78 -6.04 5.49
C TYR A 86 9.79 -4.55 5.75
N GLU A 87 9.25 -4.16 6.89
CA GLU A 87 9.31 -2.78 7.35
C GLU A 87 9.97 -2.80 8.72
N ALA A 88 11.26 -2.45 8.78
CA ALA A 88 11.95 -2.25 10.05
C ALA A 88 11.31 -1.02 10.71
N THR A 89 10.39 -1.26 11.63
CA THR A 89 9.64 -0.23 12.34
C THR A 89 9.64 -0.50 13.82
N GLY A 90 10.28 0.38 14.60
CA GLY A 90 10.25 0.40 16.06
C GLY A 90 10.94 -0.80 16.69
N ASP A 91 10.23 -1.46 17.62
CA ASP A 91 10.65 -2.67 18.33
C ASP A 91 11.08 -3.82 17.42
N ASP A 92 10.69 -3.80 16.14
CA ASP A 92 11.17 -4.76 15.16
C ASP A 92 12.50 -4.33 14.50
N SER A 93 13.45 -3.91 15.33
CA SER A 93 14.83 -3.62 14.91
C SER A 93 15.55 -4.84 14.30
N ASN A 94 14.99 -6.03 14.54
CA ASN A 94 15.47 -7.30 13.97
C ASN A 94 14.84 -7.65 12.60
N GLY A 95 13.75 -7.00 12.18
CA GLY A 95 13.13 -7.21 10.86
C GLY A 95 12.29 -8.50 10.74
N LYS A 96 11.60 -8.88 11.81
CA LYS A 96 10.81 -10.10 11.95
C LYS A 96 9.32 -9.95 11.61
N CYS A 97 8.86 -8.71 11.41
CA CYS A 97 7.50 -8.36 11.02
C CYS A 97 7.37 -8.15 9.51
N GLY A 98 6.46 -8.89 8.87
CA GLY A 98 6.04 -8.64 7.51
C GLY A 98 4.78 -7.77 7.44
N ARG A 99 4.77 -6.73 6.61
CA ARG A 99 3.58 -5.93 6.28
C ARG A 99 2.89 -6.46 5.02
N LEU A 100 1.72 -7.07 5.20
CA LEU A 100 0.87 -7.56 4.12
C LEU A 100 0.08 -6.42 3.47
N GLY A 101 0.17 -6.35 2.14
CA GLY A 101 -0.62 -5.48 1.28
C GLY A 101 -1.19 -6.24 0.08
N TYR A 102 -2.30 -5.75 -0.47
CA TYR A 102 -2.88 -6.30 -1.69
C TYR A 102 -3.81 -5.30 -2.40
N TYR A 103 -4.00 -5.50 -3.70
CA TYR A 103 -5.06 -4.89 -4.49
C TYR A 103 -5.50 -5.83 -5.60
N LEU A 104 -6.72 -5.65 -6.09
CA LEU A 104 -7.31 -6.49 -7.14
C LEU A 104 -8.12 -5.65 -8.12
N HIS A 105 -8.00 -6.00 -9.40
CA HIS A 105 -8.79 -5.47 -10.50
C HIS A 105 -10.29 -5.59 -10.21
N LYS A 106 -11.05 -4.55 -10.56
CA LYS A 106 -12.48 -4.41 -10.23
C LYS A 106 -13.32 -5.62 -10.62
N ASP A 107 -13.07 -6.19 -11.79
CA ASP A 107 -13.88 -7.28 -12.37
C ASP A 107 -13.68 -8.61 -11.64
N TYR A 108 -12.64 -8.73 -10.80
CA TYR A 108 -12.28 -9.95 -10.09
C TYR A 108 -12.64 -9.90 -8.59
N ARG A 109 -13.21 -8.79 -8.12
CA ARG A 109 -13.61 -8.61 -6.71
C ARG A 109 -14.80 -9.49 -6.35
N GLY A 110 -14.92 -9.83 -5.06
CA GLY A 110 -16.02 -10.66 -4.56
C GLY A 110 -15.90 -12.16 -4.86
N GLN A 111 -14.91 -12.58 -5.65
CA GLN A 111 -14.72 -13.98 -6.06
C GLN A 111 -13.81 -14.78 -5.11
N GLY A 112 -13.39 -14.18 -3.98
CA GLY A 112 -12.52 -14.84 -3.00
C GLY A 112 -11.07 -15.06 -3.45
N ILE A 113 -10.64 -14.43 -4.55
CA ILE A 113 -9.26 -14.51 -5.07
C ILE A 113 -8.26 -13.99 -4.04
N VAL A 114 -8.47 -12.78 -3.51
CA VAL A 114 -7.54 -12.17 -2.54
C VAL A 114 -7.39 -13.03 -1.28
N VAL A 115 -8.47 -13.60 -0.75
CA VAL A 115 -8.39 -14.49 0.44
C VAL A 115 -7.46 -15.67 0.19
N ARG A 116 -7.55 -16.28 -1.00
CA ARG A 116 -6.68 -17.39 -1.37
C ARG A 116 -5.25 -16.95 -1.63
N ALA A 117 -5.06 -15.80 -2.30
CA ALA A 117 -3.75 -15.22 -2.55
C ALA A 117 -3.02 -14.87 -1.24
N VAL A 118 -3.74 -14.27 -0.27
CA VAL A 118 -3.21 -13.98 1.07
C VAL A 118 -2.80 -15.25 1.80
N ARG A 119 -3.63 -16.31 1.79
CA ARG A 119 -3.26 -17.58 2.42
C ARG A 119 -2.01 -18.19 1.78
N GLN A 120 -1.89 -18.12 0.45
CA GLN A 120 -0.74 -18.64 -0.27
C GLN A 120 0.53 -17.87 0.07
N ILE A 121 0.50 -16.53 0.06
CA ILE A 121 1.69 -15.74 0.40
C ILE A 121 2.08 -15.88 1.88
N LEU A 122 1.12 -16.03 2.80
CA LEU A 122 1.40 -16.31 4.21
C LEU A 122 2.06 -17.69 4.38
N SER A 123 1.58 -18.70 3.65
CA SER A 123 2.21 -20.03 3.64
C SER A 123 3.66 -19.97 3.15
N ASN A 124 3.95 -19.10 2.18
CA ASN A 124 5.32 -18.88 1.72
C ASN A 124 6.14 -18.13 2.78
N ALA A 125 5.58 -17.07 3.38
CA ALA A 125 6.25 -16.26 4.39
C ALA A 125 6.64 -17.02 5.65
N PHE A 126 5.87 -18.05 6.04
CA PHE A 126 6.19 -18.90 7.19
C PHE A 126 6.85 -20.24 6.78
N SER A 127 7.29 -20.37 5.53
CA SER A 127 8.04 -21.55 5.08
C SER A 127 9.51 -21.46 5.50
N SER A 128 10.23 -22.57 5.40
CA SER A 128 11.68 -22.63 5.67
C SER A 128 12.52 -21.68 4.82
N ASP A 129 11.96 -21.20 3.69
CA ASP A 129 12.64 -20.32 2.77
C ASP A 129 12.69 -18.86 3.29
N TRP A 130 11.91 -18.55 4.34
CA TRP A 130 11.73 -17.21 4.91
C TRP A 130 11.79 -17.22 6.45
N PRO A 131 12.90 -17.70 7.05
CA PRO A 131 12.97 -18.01 8.48
C PRO A 131 12.82 -16.80 9.42
N ASP A 132 13.00 -15.59 8.90
CA ASP A 132 13.01 -14.37 9.72
C ASP A 132 11.61 -13.79 9.96
N ILE A 133 10.58 -14.15 9.19
CA ILE A 133 9.21 -13.66 9.42
C ILE A 133 8.59 -14.45 10.57
N GLU A 134 8.52 -13.83 11.75
CA GLU A 134 7.86 -14.40 12.92
C GLU A 134 6.37 -14.04 12.97
N TRP A 135 5.99 -12.86 12.47
CA TRP A 135 4.58 -12.47 12.34
C TRP A 135 4.32 -11.55 11.15
N VAL A 136 3.04 -11.47 10.75
CA VAL A 136 2.58 -10.62 9.64
C VAL A 136 1.44 -9.72 10.10
N GLU A 137 1.57 -8.43 9.82
CA GLU A 137 0.55 -7.41 10.06
C GLU A 137 -0.03 -6.89 8.75
N ALA A 138 -1.28 -6.43 8.78
CA ALA A 138 -1.91 -5.76 7.64
C ALA A 138 -2.71 -4.57 8.16
N ASP A 139 -2.35 -3.37 7.70
CA ASP A 139 -3.13 -2.17 8.00
C ASP A 139 -4.24 -1.98 6.97
N ILE A 140 -5.43 -1.68 7.47
CA ILE A 140 -6.59 -1.33 6.64
C ILE A 140 -7.21 -0.05 7.18
N PHE A 141 -7.73 0.78 6.28
CA PHE A 141 -8.57 1.89 6.70
C PHE A 141 -9.85 1.35 7.36
N ALA A 142 -10.27 1.96 8.47
CA ALA A 142 -11.47 1.56 9.20
C ALA A 142 -12.74 1.53 8.34
N PHE A 143 -12.82 2.38 7.31
CA PHE A 143 -13.95 2.40 6.37
C PHE A 143 -13.93 1.26 5.34
N ASN A 144 -12.81 0.53 5.20
CA ASN A 144 -12.65 -0.55 4.22
C ASN A 144 -13.03 -1.91 4.84
N ALA A 145 -14.33 -2.06 5.15
CA ALA A 145 -14.88 -3.30 5.68
C ALA A 145 -14.71 -4.51 4.74
N ALA A 146 -14.53 -4.28 3.44
CA ALA A 146 -14.27 -5.36 2.49
C ALA A 146 -12.89 -6.00 2.71
N SER A 147 -11.84 -5.19 2.87
CA SER A 147 -10.50 -5.68 3.20
C SER A 147 -10.43 -6.30 4.60
N ALA A 148 -11.16 -5.76 5.59
CA ALA A 148 -11.29 -6.40 6.92
C ALA A 148 -11.77 -7.85 6.81
N ARG A 149 -12.87 -8.08 6.08
CA ARG A 149 -13.41 -9.42 5.85
C ARG A 149 -12.47 -10.34 5.09
N VAL A 150 -11.63 -9.80 4.20
CA VAL A 150 -10.61 -10.59 3.50
C VAL A 150 -9.57 -11.10 4.49
N LEU A 151 -9.06 -10.23 5.37
CA LEU A 151 -8.07 -10.58 6.38
C LEU A 151 -8.62 -11.60 7.39
N GLU A 152 -9.83 -11.39 7.90
CA GLU A 152 -10.52 -12.33 8.79
C GLU A 152 -10.68 -13.70 8.14
N LYS A 153 -11.18 -13.74 6.89
CA LYS A 153 -11.33 -14.99 6.15
C LYS A 153 -9.98 -15.64 5.85
N ALA A 154 -8.92 -14.85 5.67
CA ALA A 154 -7.57 -15.37 5.47
C ALA A 154 -6.96 -15.95 6.76
N GLY A 155 -7.53 -15.65 7.93
CA GLY A 155 -7.12 -16.18 9.23
C GLY A 155 -6.40 -15.16 10.13
N LEU A 156 -6.28 -13.90 9.70
CA LEU A 156 -5.74 -12.84 10.54
C LEU A 156 -6.78 -12.42 11.58
N LYS A 157 -6.30 -11.99 12.74
CA LYS A 157 -7.12 -11.47 13.83
C LYS A 157 -6.88 -9.98 13.98
N LEU A 158 -7.95 -9.23 14.23
CA LEU A 158 -7.83 -7.83 14.61
C LEU A 158 -7.09 -7.74 15.95
N PHE A 159 -5.96 -7.05 15.95
CA PHE A 159 -5.10 -6.90 17.13
C PHE A 159 -5.27 -5.54 17.80
N SER A 160 -5.33 -4.45 17.02
CA SER A 160 -5.47 -3.10 17.55
C SER A 160 -6.15 -2.16 16.55
N PHE A 161 -6.71 -1.06 17.08
CA PHE A 161 -7.11 0.09 16.28
C PHE A 161 -6.09 1.20 16.50
N ARG A 162 -5.48 1.70 15.41
CA ARG A 162 -4.61 2.88 15.47
C ARG A 162 -5.31 4.08 14.85
N LYS A 163 -5.27 5.21 15.55
CA LYS A 163 -5.72 6.48 14.98
C LYS A 163 -4.59 6.99 14.08
N MET A 164 -4.80 6.98 12.77
CA MET A 164 -3.89 7.69 11.88
C MET A 164 -4.14 9.19 12.04
N GLU A 165 -3.25 9.89 12.75
CA GLU A 165 -3.29 11.35 12.79
C GLU A 165 -2.84 11.90 11.43
N VAL A 166 -3.81 12.20 10.57
CA VAL A 166 -3.60 13.03 9.40
C VAL A 166 -3.53 14.48 9.87
N ASN A 167 -2.34 14.95 10.22
CA ASN A 167 -2.15 16.34 10.67
C ASN A 167 -2.58 17.36 9.60
N GLN A 168 -3.04 18.55 10.01
CA GLN A 168 -3.44 19.65 9.08
C GLN A 168 -2.38 19.96 8.02
N ALA A 169 -1.09 19.75 8.35
CA ALA A 169 0.02 19.85 7.40
C ALA A 169 -0.07 18.84 6.25
N GLN A 170 -0.55 17.61 6.49
CA GLN A 170 -0.79 16.59 5.46
C GLN A 170 -1.97 16.98 4.56
N THR A 171 -3.03 17.58 5.12
CA THR A 171 -4.17 18.07 4.32
C THR A 171 -3.73 19.20 3.38
N LEU A 172 -2.96 20.18 3.88
CA LEU A 172 -2.34 21.24 3.08
C LEU A 172 -1.36 20.71 2.02
N LEU A 173 -0.64 19.62 2.31
CA LEU A 173 0.25 18.95 1.38
C LEU A 173 -0.52 18.21 0.27
N ILE A 174 -1.60 17.50 0.61
CA ILE A 174 -2.50 16.85 -0.35
C ILE A 174 -3.15 17.89 -1.28
N ASP A 175 -3.60 19.02 -0.73
CA ASP A 175 -4.18 20.11 -1.53
C ASP A 175 -3.15 20.76 -2.46
N ARG A 176 -1.91 20.95 -1.98
CA ARG A 176 -0.80 21.48 -2.81
C ARG A 176 -0.39 20.52 -3.91
N ILE A 177 -0.33 19.22 -3.64
CA ILE A 177 -0.07 18.18 -4.65
C ILE A 177 -1.18 18.17 -5.69
N SER A 178 -2.45 18.21 -5.25
CA SER A 178 -3.61 18.24 -6.14
C SER A 178 -3.59 19.47 -7.05
N THR A 179 -3.22 20.63 -6.50
CA THR A 179 -3.07 21.88 -7.26
C THR A 179 -1.94 21.80 -8.28
N LEU A 180 -0.77 21.28 -7.89
CA LEU A 180 0.35 21.12 -8.83
C LEU A 180 0.03 20.09 -9.91
N ALA A 181 -0.71 19.02 -9.61
CA ALA A 181 -1.12 18.00 -10.57
C ALA A 181 -2.07 18.61 -11.62
N ALA A 182 -3.05 19.41 -11.19
CA ALA A 182 -3.94 20.12 -12.10
C ALA A 182 -3.18 21.11 -12.99
N LEU A 183 -2.22 21.86 -12.43
CA LEU A 183 -1.36 22.76 -13.20
C LEU A 183 -0.49 22.00 -14.20
N LEU A 184 0.10 20.87 -13.82
CA LEU A 184 0.91 20.05 -14.71
C LEU A 184 0.08 19.55 -15.90
N GLN A 185 -1.10 18.99 -15.62
CA GLN A 185 -2.02 18.50 -16.65
C GLN A 185 -2.44 19.61 -17.62
N HIS A 186 -2.80 20.78 -17.10
CA HIS A 186 -3.17 21.93 -17.93
C HIS A 186 -1.99 22.38 -18.83
N ASN A 187 -0.78 22.47 -18.28
CA ASN A 187 0.39 22.88 -19.05
C ASN A 187 0.79 21.83 -20.10
N GLN A 188 0.63 20.53 -19.82
CA GLN A 188 0.86 19.47 -20.80
C GLN A 188 -0.14 19.55 -21.96
N GLN A 189 -1.42 19.82 -21.68
CA GLN A 189 -2.44 20.03 -22.72
C GLN A 189 -2.11 21.25 -23.60
N GLN A 190 -1.73 22.38 -22.99
CA GLN A 190 -1.31 23.57 -23.73
C GLN A 190 -0.07 23.31 -24.60
N LEU A 191 0.92 22.59 -24.07
CA LEU A 191 2.11 22.22 -24.84
C LEU A 191 1.77 21.36 -26.06
N SER A 192 0.86 20.39 -25.92
CA SER A 192 0.36 19.57 -27.03
C SER A 192 -0.27 20.45 -28.13
N LEU A 193 -1.18 21.35 -27.75
CA LEU A 193 -1.84 22.25 -28.70
C LEU A 193 -0.84 23.17 -29.44
N LEU A 194 0.19 23.63 -28.74
CA LEU A 194 1.25 24.45 -29.33
C LEU A 194 2.14 23.63 -30.27
N GLN A 195 2.44 22.38 -29.94
CA GLN A 195 3.20 21.50 -30.83
C GLN A 195 2.43 21.22 -32.12
N ASP A 196 1.12 20.97 -32.04
CA ASP A 196 0.25 20.79 -33.21
C ASP A 196 0.20 22.05 -34.07
N SER A 197 0.03 23.22 -33.43
CA SER A 197 0.03 24.52 -34.11
C SER A 197 1.38 24.81 -34.77
N SER A 198 2.50 24.46 -34.12
CA SER A 198 3.86 24.59 -34.64
C SER A 198 4.08 23.72 -35.89
N GLN A 199 3.58 22.48 -35.88
CA GLN A 199 3.65 21.60 -37.06
C GLN A 199 2.87 22.17 -38.25
N SER A 200 1.65 22.65 -38.01
CA SER A 200 0.83 23.31 -39.05
C SER A 200 1.52 24.54 -39.65
N LEU A 201 2.05 25.43 -38.81
CA LEU A 201 2.76 26.64 -39.24
C LEU A 201 4.03 26.33 -40.02
N LYS A 202 4.80 25.31 -39.61
CA LYS A 202 5.98 24.85 -40.38
C LYS A 202 5.58 24.38 -41.77
N HIS A 203 4.48 23.65 -41.88
CA HIS A 203 3.97 23.19 -43.17
C HIS A 203 3.52 24.38 -44.05
N GLN A 204 2.75 25.32 -43.50
CA GLN A 204 2.34 26.53 -44.22
C GLN A 204 3.53 27.39 -44.66
N LEU A 205 4.56 27.53 -43.80
CA LEU A 205 5.79 28.25 -44.14
C LEU A 205 6.56 27.55 -45.27
N GLN A 206 6.61 26.22 -45.29
CA GLN A 206 7.24 25.46 -46.37
C GLN A 206 6.52 25.67 -47.70
N VAL A 207 5.18 25.61 -47.70
CA VAL A 207 4.35 25.88 -48.88
C VAL A 207 4.54 27.32 -49.37
N ALA A 208 4.49 28.30 -48.47
CA ALA A 208 4.67 29.71 -48.82
C ALA A 208 6.06 30.01 -49.38
N ARG A 209 7.12 29.36 -48.88
CA ARG A 209 8.47 29.47 -49.42
C ARG A 209 8.57 28.91 -50.85
N GLN A 210 7.92 27.79 -51.11
CA GLN A 210 7.91 27.17 -52.44
C GLN A 210 7.16 28.04 -53.45
N GLN A 211 6.01 28.60 -53.05
CA GLN A 211 5.26 29.56 -53.87
C GLN A 211 6.02 30.88 -54.10
N ALA A 212 6.79 31.35 -53.12
CA ALA A 212 7.62 32.55 -53.28
C ALA A 212 8.78 32.33 -54.27
N LEU A 213 9.43 31.17 -54.25
CA LEU A 213 10.46 30.79 -55.24
C LEU A 213 9.88 30.74 -56.67
N GLU A 214 8.63 30.29 -56.81
CA GLU A 214 7.92 30.27 -58.10
C GLU A 214 7.47 31.68 -58.54
N ALA A 215 7.13 32.56 -57.59
CA ALA A 215 6.66 33.93 -57.84
C ALA A 215 7.76 34.98 -58.07
N GLU A 216 9.00 34.74 -57.57
CA GLU A 216 10.18 35.58 -57.87
C GLU A 216 10.50 35.63 -59.37
N ALA A 217 10.13 34.60 -60.13
CA ALA A 217 10.20 34.61 -61.59
C ALA A 217 9.21 35.61 -62.26
N ASN A 218 8.18 36.05 -61.52
CA ASN A 218 7.10 36.93 -61.99
C ASN A 218 7.07 38.32 -61.31
N GLY A 219 8.02 38.62 -60.42
CA GLY A 219 8.18 39.97 -59.82
C GLY A 219 7.15 40.36 -58.75
N SER A 220 6.48 39.42 -58.08
CA SER A 220 5.46 39.72 -57.06
C SER A 220 6.05 39.93 -55.66
N SER A 221 5.88 41.13 -55.10
CA SER A 221 6.34 41.51 -53.74
C SER A 221 5.55 40.87 -52.59
N ASP A 222 4.36 40.32 -52.88
CA ASP A 222 3.39 39.91 -51.85
C ASP A 222 3.77 38.58 -51.19
N ALA A 223 4.38 37.66 -51.97
CA ALA A 223 4.82 36.35 -51.49
C ALA A 223 5.98 36.45 -50.46
N ALA A 224 6.90 37.39 -50.65
CA ALA A 224 8.00 37.65 -49.72
C ALA A 224 7.49 38.19 -48.37
N SER A 225 6.47 39.07 -48.41
CA SER A 225 5.81 39.61 -47.21
C SER A 225 5.14 38.50 -46.40
N ARG A 226 4.41 37.60 -47.07
CA ARG A 226 3.73 36.46 -46.42
C ARG A 226 4.70 35.47 -45.76
N VAL A 227 5.85 35.20 -46.40
CA VAL A 227 6.90 34.37 -45.80
C VAL A 227 7.51 35.03 -44.57
N ALA A 228 7.74 36.35 -44.59
CA ALA A 228 8.27 37.08 -43.44
C ALA A 228 7.30 37.06 -42.23
N GLU A 229 6.00 37.16 -42.48
CA GLU A 229 4.95 37.08 -41.45
C GLU A 229 4.91 35.69 -40.79
N LEU A 230 4.84 34.62 -41.59
CA LEU A 230 4.84 33.24 -41.07
C LEU A 230 6.14 32.88 -40.32
N GLN A 231 7.29 33.43 -40.72
CA GLN A 231 8.54 33.29 -39.97
C GLN A 231 8.47 33.97 -38.61
N ARG A 232 7.80 35.12 -38.52
CA ARG A 232 7.61 35.87 -37.27
C ARG A 232 6.71 35.09 -36.31
N GLU A 233 5.59 34.58 -36.80
CA GLU A 233 4.67 33.73 -36.03
C GLU A 233 5.36 32.45 -35.53
N THR A 234 6.14 31.78 -36.39
CA THR A 234 6.90 30.57 -36.02
C THR A 234 7.92 30.86 -34.89
N ARG A 235 8.58 32.02 -34.91
CA ARG A 235 9.49 32.42 -33.83
C ARG A 235 8.77 32.62 -32.51
N ILE A 236 7.61 33.29 -32.53
CA ILE A 236 6.78 33.52 -31.34
C ILE A 236 6.32 32.18 -30.74
N LEU A 237 5.84 31.26 -31.57
CA LEU A 237 5.32 29.97 -31.12
C LEU A 237 6.40 29.06 -30.53
N ASN A 238 7.61 29.07 -31.11
CA ASN A 238 8.77 28.37 -30.54
C ASN A 238 9.20 28.98 -29.20
N GLN A 239 9.12 30.30 -29.04
CA GLN A 239 9.42 30.96 -27.78
C GLN A 239 8.40 30.57 -26.70
N LEU A 240 7.11 30.52 -27.05
CA LEU A 240 6.04 30.09 -26.14
C LEU A 240 6.21 28.63 -25.72
N THR A 241 6.56 27.75 -26.67
CA THR A 241 6.85 26.32 -26.41
C THR A 241 7.94 26.17 -25.34
N LYS A 242 9.08 26.88 -25.51
CA LYS A 242 10.17 26.87 -24.53
C LYS A 242 9.75 27.39 -23.15
N GLN A 243 8.84 28.37 -23.10
CA GLN A 243 8.32 28.88 -21.83
C GLN A 243 7.46 27.83 -21.11
N TYR A 244 6.63 27.08 -21.84
CA TYR A 244 5.84 25.99 -21.26
C TYR A 244 6.72 24.82 -20.79
N GLU A 245 7.75 24.45 -21.56
CA GLU A 245 8.74 23.43 -21.14
C GLU A 245 9.44 23.83 -19.83
N ALA A 246 9.92 25.08 -19.73
CA ALA A 246 10.54 25.59 -18.51
C ALA A 246 9.56 25.63 -17.33
N THR A 247 8.29 25.98 -17.57
CA THR A 247 7.25 26.00 -16.54
C THR A 247 6.97 24.58 -16.01
N ILE A 248 6.90 23.59 -16.90
CA ILE A 248 6.74 22.18 -16.53
C ILE A 248 7.92 21.71 -15.68
N GLU A 249 9.16 22.04 -16.06
CA GLU A 249 10.33 21.69 -15.25
C GLU A 249 10.28 22.29 -13.83
N VAL A 250 9.87 23.54 -13.69
CA VAL A 250 9.72 24.20 -12.38
C VAL A 250 8.63 23.50 -11.55
N ILE A 251 7.49 23.17 -12.16
CA ILE A 251 6.41 22.41 -11.50
C ILE A 251 6.91 21.04 -11.04
N MET A 252 7.61 20.31 -11.90
CA MET A 252 8.18 18.99 -11.59
C MET A 252 9.27 19.05 -10.51
N SER A 253 10.10 20.11 -10.51
CA SER A 253 11.08 20.35 -9.45
C SER A 253 10.40 20.58 -8.09
N LYS A 254 9.34 21.40 -8.05
CA LYS A 254 8.55 21.60 -6.83
C LYS A 254 7.85 20.33 -6.36
N PHE A 255 7.34 19.52 -7.29
CA PHE A 255 6.79 18.20 -6.99
C PHE A 255 7.82 17.30 -6.30
N ARG A 256 9.02 17.16 -6.89
CA ARG A 256 10.10 16.35 -6.31
C ARG A 256 10.47 16.78 -4.90
N LEU A 257 10.60 18.09 -4.67
CA LEU A 257 10.89 18.63 -3.34
C LEU A 257 9.76 18.36 -2.34
N GLN A 258 8.50 18.49 -2.76
CA GLN A 258 7.37 18.19 -1.89
C GLN A 258 7.28 16.71 -1.56
N THR A 259 7.52 15.82 -2.53
CA THR A 259 7.58 14.37 -2.30
C THR A 259 8.68 14.01 -1.30
N ASP A 260 9.87 14.62 -1.41
CA ASP A 260 10.98 14.41 -0.46
C ASP A 260 10.62 14.90 0.96
N MET A 261 9.99 16.07 1.08
CA MET A 261 9.50 16.54 2.39
C MET A 261 8.46 15.61 3.01
N ILE A 262 7.52 15.11 2.20
CA ILE A 262 6.50 14.16 2.67
C ILE A 262 7.17 12.87 3.13
N GLN A 263 8.15 12.38 2.39
CA GLN A 263 8.87 11.16 2.76
C GLN A 263 9.60 11.34 4.09
N LYS A 264 10.26 12.47 4.30
CA LYS A 264 10.94 12.80 5.56
C LYS A 264 9.98 13.00 6.73
N GLU A 265 8.86 13.70 6.53
CA GLU A 265 7.80 13.85 7.54
C GLU A 265 7.19 12.49 7.89
N LYS A 266 6.90 11.66 6.89
CA LYS A 266 6.39 10.29 7.09
C LYS A 266 7.37 9.46 7.91
N GLU A 267 8.66 9.51 7.59
CA GLU A 267 9.69 8.85 8.39
C GLU A 267 9.77 9.39 9.81
N ARG A 268 9.59 10.71 10.02
CA ARG A 268 9.57 11.30 11.36
C ARG A 268 8.38 10.78 12.17
N MET A 269 7.17 10.88 11.63
CA MET A 269 5.94 10.43 12.28
C MET A 269 5.96 8.93 12.57
N LYS A 270 6.55 8.16 11.64
CA LYS A 270 6.76 6.74 11.80
C LYS A 270 7.68 6.44 12.99
N ARG A 271 8.81 7.13 13.13
CA ARG A 271 9.69 7.01 14.31
C ARG A 271 9.00 7.43 15.61
N GLU A 272 8.18 8.48 15.58
CA GLU A 272 7.40 8.94 16.74
C GLU A 272 6.39 7.86 17.17
N ALA A 273 5.62 7.30 16.23
CA ALA A 273 4.65 6.23 16.51
C ALA A 273 5.31 4.92 16.98
N GLU A 274 6.49 4.61 16.45
CA GLU A 274 7.29 3.47 16.88
C GLU A 274 7.77 3.60 18.33
N MET A 275 8.15 4.80 18.74
CA MET A 275 8.57 5.10 20.11
C MET A 275 7.38 4.98 21.07
N GLU A 276 6.22 5.54 20.74
CA GLU A 276 4.99 5.39 21.53
C GLU A 276 4.56 3.92 21.65
N LEU A 277 4.65 3.16 20.55
CA LEU A 277 4.30 1.73 20.57
C LEU A 277 5.25 0.92 21.46
N ALA A 278 6.54 1.24 21.47
CA ALA A 278 7.52 0.59 22.34
C ALA A 278 7.24 0.90 23.82
N GLU A 279 6.90 2.16 24.15
CA GLU A 279 6.47 2.55 25.50
C GLU A 279 5.22 1.78 25.94
N GLU A 280 4.22 1.66 25.07
CA GLU A 280 2.98 0.92 25.37
C GLU A 280 3.21 -0.59 25.52
N ARG A 281 4.12 -1.18 24.72
CA ARG A 281 4.49 -2.60 24.84
C ARG A 281 5.22 -2.88 26.13
N ALA A 282 6.16 -2.01 26.53
CA ALA A 282 6.84 -2.13 27.82
C ALA A 282 5.84 -2.11 28.99
N ALA A 283 4.88 -1.18 28.96
CA ALA A 283 3.81 -1.12 29.97
C ALA A 283 2.93 -2.39 29.99
N ASN A 284 2.60 -2.93 28.82
CA ASN A 284 1.80 -4.16 28.72
C ASN A 284 2.55 -5.42 29.19
N GLU A 285 3.85 -5.51 28.95
CA GLU A 285 4.67 -6.60 29.49
C GLU A 285 4.73 -6.56 31.00
N GLU A 286 4.85 -5.38 31.59
CA GLU A 286 4.83 -5.20 33.04
C GLU A 286 3.49 -5.67 33.63
N LEU A 287 2.37 -5.24 33.05
CA LEU A 287 1.03 -5.70 33.44
C LEU A 287 0.87 -7.22 33.32
N ARG A 288 1.46 -7.85 32.29
CA ARG A 288 1.43 -9.32 32.15
C ARG A 288 2.21 -10.01 33.25
N ARG A 289 3.38 -9.50 33.63
CA ARG A 289 4.18 -10.06 34.73
C ARG A 289 3.41 -9.98 36.05
N GLU A 290 2.80 -8.83 36.33
CA GLU A 290 1.95 -8.65 37.51
C GLU A 290 0.77 -9.63 37.51
N ASN A 291 0.11 -9.81 36.37
CA ASN A 291 -1.02 -10.74 36.26
C ASN A 291 -0.61 -12.20 36.54
N ILE A 292 0.53 -12.63 36.01
CA ILE A 292 1.09 -13.97 36.28
C ILE A 292 1.36 -14.13 37.78
N GLN A 293 1.95 -13.11 38.42
CA GLN A 293 2.25 -13.14 39.84
C GLN A 293 0.97 -13.23 40.69
N LEU A 294 -0.07 -12.48 40.32
CA LEU A 294 -1.38 -12.54 40.97
C LEU A 294 -2.05 -13.92 40.79
N GLN A 295 -1.92 -14.54 39.62
CA GLN A 295 -2.45 -15.90 39.38
C GLN A 295 -1.74 -16.94 40.24
N ILE A 296 -0.41 -16.85 40.39
CA ILE A 296 0.37 -17.72 41.28
C ILE A 296 -0.10 -17.56 42.73
N GLN A 297 -0.27 -16.31 43.19
CA GLN A 297 -0.78 -16.02 44.54
C GLN A 297 -2.18 -16.60 44.76
N LEU A 298 -3.08 -16.42 43.78
CA LEU A 298 -4.44 -16.95 43.83
C LEU A 298 -4.44 -18.49 43.92
N GLN A 299 -3.66 -19.16 43.08
CA GLN A 299 -3.53 -20.62 43.11
C GLN A 299 -3.05 -21.12 44.47
N HIS A 300 -2.05 -20.44 45.05
CA HIS A 300 -1.55 -20.77 46.38
C HIS A 300 -2.64 -20.60 47.45
N SER A 301 -3.39 -19.49 47.44
CA SER A 301 -4.49 -19.27 48.37
C SER A 301 -5.60 -20.32 48.24
N VAL A 302 -5.99 -20.68 47.00
CA VAL A 302 -6.98 -21.74 46.74
C VAL A 302 -6.51 -23.08 47.27
N HIS A 303 -5.23 -23.40 47.09
CA HIS A 303 -4.66 -24.65 47.61
C HIS A 303 -4.73 -24.71 49.14
N VAL A 304 -4.32 -23.64 49.83
CA VAL A 304 -4.39 -23.55 51.30
C VAL A 304 -5.83 -23.70 51.82
N VAL A 305 -6.80 -23.04 51.19
CA VAL A 305 -8.23 -23.18 51.56
C VAL A 305 -8.70 -24.62 51.38
N ARG A 306 -8.27 -25.29 50.31
CA ARG A 306 -8.65 -26.68 50.04
C ARG A 306 -8.07 -27.65 51.05
N GLU A 307 -6.81 -27.48 51.44
CA GLU A 307 -6.20 -28.30 52.49
C GLU A 307 -6.87 -28.10 53.85
N ALA A 308 -7.21 -26.86 54.20
CA ALA A 308 -7.96 -26.57 55.42
C ALA A 308 -9.35 -27.23 55.42
N LEU A 309 -10.04 -27.26 54.27
CA LEU A 309 -11.33 -27.92 54.12
C LEU A 309 -11.22 -29.44 54.31
N LEU A 310 -10.20 -30.06 53.71
CA LEU A 310 -9.96 -31.50 53.83
C LEU A 310 -9.59 -31.91 55.26
N ALA A 311 -8.82 -31.08 55.97
CA ALA A 311 -8.53 -31.29 57.39
C ALA A 311 -9.80 -31.23 58.25
N TYR A 312 -10.72 -30.31 57.93
CA TYR A 312 -12.02 -30.20 58.62
C TYR A 312 -12.90 -31.43 58.38
N GLU A 313 -12.96 -31.96 57.15
CA GLU A 313 -13.72 -33.18 56.82
C GLU A 313 -13.13 -34.45 57.46
N GLN A 314 -11.82 -34.50 57.71
CA GLN A 314 -11.17 -35.65 58.37
C GLN A 314 -11.41 -35.68 59.89
N ASP A 315 -11.51 -34.52 60.54
CA ASP A 315 -11.82 -34.44 61.98
C ASP A 315 -13.26 -34.89 62.29
N ASP A 316 -14.21 -34.71 61.37
CA ASP A 316 -15.64 -35.05 61.53
C ASP A 316 -15.92 -36.57 61.48
N ILE A 317 -15.02 -37.38 60.92
CA ILE A 317 -15.18 -38.85 60.82
C ILE A 317 -14.87 -39.56 62.16
N SER A 318 -14.36 -38.83 63.16
CA SER A 318 -13.93 -39.43 64.43
C SER A 318 -14.99 -39.42 65.55
N ASN A 319 -16.20 -38.86 65.34
CA ASN A 319 -17.04 -38.49 66.48
C ASN A 319 -18.57 -38.69 66.38
N GLU A 320 -19.05 -39.79 65.76
CA GLU A 320 -20.48 -40.14 65.87
C GLU A 320 -20.71 -41.59 66.32
N ALA A 321 -21.18 -41.74 67.57
CA ALA A 321 -21.62 -43.00 68.15
C ALA A 321 -23.06 -43.32 67.71
N ALA A 322 -23.25 -44.37 66.92
CA ALA A 322 -24.57 -44.90 66.57
C ALA A 322 -25.07 -45.88 67.65
N THR A 323 -26.13 -45.50 68.36
CA THR A 323 -26.88 -46.39 69.28
C THR A 323 -27.89 -47.20 68.49
N PHE A 324 -27.86 -48.53 68.60
CA PHE A 324 -28.87 -49.43 68.00
C PHE A 324 -29.85 -49.94 69.06
N ALA A 325 -31.15 -49.83 68.77
CA ALA A 325 -32.23 -50.42 69.58
C ALA A 325 -33.11 -51.34 68.70
N ILE A 326 -33.52 -52.47 69.26
CA ILE A 326 -34.49 -53.41 68.67
C ILE A 326 -35.85 -53.14 69.32
N LEU A 327 -36.88 -52.93 68.50
CA LEU A 327 -38.27 -53.03 68.94
C LEU A 327 -38.96 -54.11 68.11
N HIS A 328 -39.23 -55.25 68.75
CA HIS A 328 -40.15 -56.25 68.24
C HIS A 328 -41.33 -56.39 69.20
N ARG A 329 -42.51 -56.02 68.68
CA ARG A 329 -43.87 -56.54 68.94
C ARG A 329 -44.46 -56.37 70.36
N ASP A 330 -45.76 -56.12 70.55
CA ASP A 330 -46.94 -56.66 69.87
C ASP A 330 -48.18 -55.74 69.98
N GLN A 331 -49.07 -55.92 68.98
CA GLN A 331 -50.50 -55.59 68.85
C GLN A 331 -50.98 -54.12 68.83
#